data_AF-I7IM45-F1
#
_entry.id   AF-I7IM45-F1
#
_cell.length_a   1.000
_cell.length_b   1.000
_cell.length_c   1.000
_cell.angle_alpha   90.00
_cell.angle_beta   90.00
_cell.angle_gamma   90.00
#
_symmetry.space_group_name_H-M   'P 1'
#
loop_
_entity.id
_entity.type
_entity.pdbx_description
1 polymer ?
#
loop_
_entity_poly.entity_id
_entity_poly.type
_entity_poly.pdbx_seq_one_letter_code
_entity_poly.pdbx_strand_id
1 'polypeptide(L)'
;GGDGYYGRECDWWSVGVFLYEMLVGDTPFYADSLVGTYGKIMDHKNSLNFPDDVEISGNAKRLICAFLTDRGTRLGRNGVGEIKQHQFFRNDQWDWDNIRQNVPPVVPDLRSDDDTSNFDDIEKDESPEETFPVPKAYAGNHLPFIGFTYNREYQLLSKDDAPSPDESAKVTRKQSVHGGHDAKQLAMLEDELFKERHSKESVLQKLDEMRRDYEKETAEKASLQNQCMENERNVALIRHDLKEIQRKYDQECDKHNQTINRLQETEQKLASKLSTLQQYSATSAQTNERVFLLEKQLADVRDELKTEQDTNAKYKKSYSDLQQRHTSLEQSYGDLYMKFGELQSNYSASEEKRLSLQSALSEEQNAKSQGFDHISELENKNRNISSEVERLREKDSRSMAENQRLQGIMVALEKSKANIELELN
;
A
#
# COMPACT_ATOMS: atom_id res chain seq x y z
N GLY A 1 -21.08 20.27 21.74
CA GLY A 1 -21.25 20.43 20.28
C GLY A 1 -21.95 21.74 20.00
N GLY A 2 -21.80 22.30 18.79
CA GLY A 2 -22.64 23.41 18.33
C GLY A 2 -23.92 22.92 17.65
N ASP A 3 -24.87 23.82 17.41
CA ASP A 3 -26.17 23.46 16.85
C ASP A 3 -26.06 22.77 15.48
N GLY A 4 -26.75 21.62 15.37
CA GLY A 4 -26.62 20.65 14.27
C GLY A 4 -27.26 21.04 12.94
N TYR A 5 -27.29 22.33 12.59
CA TYR A 5 -27.80 22.80 11.31
C TYR A 5 -26.84 22.48 10.16
N TYR A 6 -27.33 21.85 9.10
CA TYR A 6 -26.62 21.59 7.85
C TYR A 6 -27.53 21.89 6.65
N GLY A 7 -26.95 21.92 5.46
CA GLY A 7 -27.66 22.18 4.20
C GLY A 7 -26.93 21.54 3.02
N ARG A 8 -27.33 21.93 1.80
CA ARG A 8 -26.79 21.41 0.51
C ARG A 8 -25.27 21.55 0.35
N GLU A 9 -24.63 22.41 1.14
CA GLU A 9 -23.17 22.49 1.17
C GLU A 9 -22.50 21.24 1.77
N CYS A 10 -23.26 20.36 2.42
CA CYS A 10 -22.78 19.04 2.85
C CYS A 10 -22.41 18.18 1.63
N ASP A 11 -23.32 18.08 0.65
CA ASP A 11 -23.15 17.21 -0.53
C ASP A 11 -21.92 17.63 -1.36
N TRP A 12 -21.67 18.94 -1.46
CA TRP A 12 -20.51 19.49 -2.17
C TRP A 12 -19.16 19.15 -1.50
N TRP A 13 -19.13 18.84 -0.19
CA TRP A 13 -17.92 18.28 0.44
C TRP A 13 -17.63 16.87 -0.08
N SER A 14 -18.65 16.02 -0.17
CA SER A 14 -18.52 14.66 -0.71
C SER A 14 -18.09 14.68 -2.18
N VAL A 15 -18.52 15.66 -2.96
CA VAL A 15 -18.01 15.88 -4.33
C VAL A 15 -16.52 16.27 -4.34
N GLY A 16 -16.05 17.04 -3.35
CA GLY A 16 -14.63 17.33 -3.16
C GLY A 16 -13.79 16.11 -2.77
N VAL A 17 -14.33 15.24 -1.91
CA VAL A 17 -13.73 13.95 -1.52
C VAL A 17 -13.62 13.02 -2.74
N PHE A 18 -14.72 12.82 -3.46
CA PHE A 18 -14.80 12.00 -4.68
C PHE A 18 -13.87 12.48 -5.79
N LEU A 19 -13.77 13.80 -6.02
CA LEU A 19 -12.87 14.36 -7.02
C LEU A 19 -11.39 14.22 -6.64
N TYR A 20 -11.06 14.23 -5.34
CA TYR A 20 -9.70 13.88 -4.90
C TYR A 20 -9.43 12.40 -5.16
N GLU A 21 -10.33 11.52 -4.73
CA GLU A 21 -10.20 10.06 -4.86
C GLU A 21 -10.03 9.60 -6.32
N MET A 22 -10.84 10.12 -7.25
CA MET A 22 -10.69 9.85 -8.70
C MET A 22 -9.35 10.31 -9.30
N LEU A 23 -8.65 11.27 -8.68
CA LEU A 23 -7.41 11.86 -9.21
C LEU A 23 -6.15 11.43 -8.46
N VAL A 24 -6.29 10.84 -7.27
CA VAL A 24 -5.18 10.43 -6.39
C VAL A 24 -5.18 8.92 -6.13
N GLY A 25 -6.33 8.24 -6.25
CA GLY A 25 -6.49 6.80 -5.97
C GLY A 25 -6.90 6.47 -4.53
N ASP A 26 -6.65 7.38 -3.59
CA ASP A 26 -6.99 7.26 -2.16
C ASP A 26 -7.94 8.37 -1.69
N THR A 27 -8.66 8.15 -0.58
CA THR A 27 -9.47 9.21 0.04
C THR A 27 -8.59 10.24 0.80
N PRO A 28 -8.91 11.56 0.73
CA PRO A 28 -8.06 12.62 1.29
C PRO A 28 -7.89 12.60 2.81
N PHE A 29 -8.73 11.85 3.52
CA PHE A 29 -8.73 11.76 4.98
C PHE A 29 -8.55 10.32 5.49
N TYR A 30 -8.06 9.40 4.65
CA TYR A 30 -7.82 7.99 5.01
C TYR A 30 -6.98 7.83 6.29
N ALA A 31 -7.36 6.88 7.15
CA ALA A 31 -6.56 6.42 8.28
C ALA A 31 -6.97 4.98 8.66
N ASP A 32 -6.06 4.25 9.32
CA ASP A 32 -6.25 2.85 9.72
C ASP A 32 -7.35 2.62 10.79
N SER A 33 -8.02 3.68 11.23
CA SER A 33 -9.13 3.61 12.17
C SER A 33 -10.16 4.70 11.91
N LEU A 34 -11.43 4.37 12.12
CA LEU A 34 -12.58 5.27 11.98
C LEU A 34 -12.41 6.58 12.79
N VAL A 35 -11.83 6.49 13.99
CA VAL A 35 -11.54 7.66 14.84
C VAL A 35 -10.44 8.54 14.24
N GLY A 36 -9.41 7.94 13.62
CA GLY A 36 -8.37 8.67 12.88
C GLY A 36 -8.95 9.40 11.67
N THR A 37 -9.83 8.76 10.90
CA THR A 37 -10.52 9.36 9.75
C THR A 37 -11.38 10.55 10.18
N TYR A 38 -12.17 10.40 11.26
CA TYR A 38 -12.92 11.54 11.83
C TYR A 38 -11.99 12.65 12.34
N GLY A 39 -10.84 12.32 12.93
CA GLY A 39 -9.82 13.30 13.32
C GLY A 39 -9.31 14.13 12.13
N LYS A 40 -8.91 13.47 11.04
CA LYS A 40 -8.46 14.12 9.80
C LYS A 40 -9.54 14.98 9.13
N ILE A 41 -10.80 14.54 9.16
CA ILE A 41 -11.95 15.31 8.64
C ILE A 41 -12.19 16.57 9.49
N MET A 42 -12.06 16.49 10.82
CA MET A 42 -12.24 17.64 11.71
C MET A 42 -11.07 18.63 11.58
N ASP A 43 -9.84 18.15 11.40
CA ASP A 43 -8.64 18.95 11.19
C ASP A 43 -8.24 19.10 9.70
N HIS A 44 -9.25 19.20 8.83
CA HIS A 44 -9.09 19.21 7.36
C HIS A 44 -8.08 20.24 6.84
N LYS A 45 -7.97 21.38 7.52
CA LYS A 45 -7.07 22.50 7.15
C LYS A 45 -5.59 22.16 7.23
N ASN A 46 -5.22 21.19 8.07
CA ASN A 46 -3.85 20.71 8.24
C ASN A 46 -3.69 19.27 7.71
N SER A 47 -4.78 18.50 7.66
CA SER A 47 -4.78 17.09 7.23
C SER A 47 -4.92 16.89 5.72
N LEU A 48 -5.49 17.84 4.97
CA LEU A 48 -5.59 17.77 3.52
C LEU A 48 -4.22 18.09 2.90
N ASN A 49 -3.56 17.07 2.35
CA ASN A 49 -2.37 17.21 1.51
C ASN A 49 -2.64 16.64 0.11
N PHE A 50 -1.80 16.97 -0.87
CA PHE A 50 -1.76 16.29 -2.17
C PHE A 50 -0.36 15.66 -2.32
N PRO A 51 -0.25 14.37 -2.69
CA PRO A 51 1.05 13.77 -2.97
C PRO A 51 1.79 14.48 -4.11
N ASP A 52 3.12 14.51 -4.04
CA ASP A 52 3.99 15.17 -5.03
C ASP A 52 4.24 14.30 -6.29
N ASP A 53 3.97 13.00 -6.19
CA ASP A 53 4.09 11.98 -7.23
C ASP A 53 2.83 11.84 -8.12
N VAL A 54 1.74 12.56 -7.80
CA VAL A 54 0.49 12.52 -8.56
C VAL A 54 0.33 13.75 -9.46
N GLU A 55 0.17 13.52 -10.77
CA GLU A 55 -0.04 14.57 -11.78
C GLU A 55 -1.47 15.16 -11.75
N ILE A 56 -1.76 15.96 -10.72
CA ILE A 56 -3.04 16.67 -10.57
C ILE A 56 -2.92 18.17 -10.86
N SER A 57 -3.71 18.65 -11.83
CA SER A 57 -3.64 20.04 -12.32
C SER A 57 -3.95 21.09 -11.25
N GLY A 58 -3.36 22.28 -11.38
CA GLY A 58 -3.59 23.39 -10.44
C GLY A 58 -5.06 23.85 -10.36
N ASN A 59 -5.86 23.64 -11.40
CA ASN A 59 -7.31 23.90 -11.36
C ASN A 59 -8.11 22.78 -10.68
N ALA A 60 -7.64 21.53 -10.74
CA ALA A 60 -8.22 20.44 -9.94
C ALA A 60 -7.91 20.63 -8.45
N LYS A 61 -6.64 20.89 -8.06
CA LYS A 61 -6.27 21.19 -6.66
C LYS A 61 -7.12 22.36 -6.10
N ARG A 62 -7.28 23.45 -6.86
CA ARG A 62 -8.16 24.59 -6.48
C ARG A 62 -9.63 24.19 -6.26
N LEU A 63 -10.21 23.37 -7.14
CA LEU A 63 -11.61 22.95 -6.99
C LEU A 63 -11.82 22.09 -5.74
N ILE A 64 -10.94 21.11 -5.52
CA ILE A 64 -10.96 20.25 -4.34
C ILE A 64 -10.82 21.10 -3.08
N CYS A 65 -9.82 21.99 -3.01
CA CYS A 65 -9.65 22.89 -1.86
C CYS A 65 -10.84 23.85 -1.64
N ALA A 66 -11.61 24.21 -2.67
CA ALA A 66 -12.80 25.06 -2.54
C ALA A 66 -14.05 24.30 -2.05
N PHE A 67 -14.10 22.97 -2.27
CA PHE A 67 -15.09 22.08 -1.67
C PHE A 67 -14.71 21.64 -0.25
N LEU A 68 -13.44 21.35 -0.02
CA LEU A 68 -12.90 20.90 1.26
C LEU A 68 -12.56 22.07 2.21
N THR A 69 -13.49 23.02 2.37
CA THR A 69 -13.42 24.09 3.39
C THR A 69 -14.52 23.94 4.45
N ASP A 70 -14.45 24.78 5.50
CA ASP A 70 -15.56 24.99 6.42
C ASP A 70 -16.87 25.34 5.66
N ARG A 71 -18.02 24.88 6.19
CA ARG A 71 -19.34 25.06 5.55
C ARG A 71 -19.68 26.50 5.17
N GLY A 72 -19.15 27.50 5.89
CA GLY A 72 -19.46 28.92 5.69
C GLY A 72 -18.87 29.54 4.43
N THR A 73 -17.75 29.01 3.92
CA THR A 73 -17.01 29.53 2.75
C THR A 73 -17.01 28.57 1.56
N ARG A 74 -17.66 27.41 1.70
CA ARG A 74 -17.60 26.29 0.76
C ARG A 74 -18.24 26.60 -0.58
N LEU A 75 -17.58 26.23 -1.67
CA LEU A 75 -18.11 26.34 -3.03
C LEU A 75 -19.42 25.55 -3.16
N GLY A 76 -20.43 26.16 -3.79
CA GLY A 76 -21.77 25.60 -3.94
C GLY A 76 -22.75 26.06 -2.85
N ARG A 77 -22.27 26.74 -1.79
CA ARG A 77 -23.13 27.34 -0.75
C ARG A 77 -24.09 28.37 -1.33
N ASN A 78 -23.64 29.16 -2.32
CA ASN A 78 -24.47 30.19 -2.96
C ASN A 78 -25.32 29.63 -4.12
N GLY A 79 -25.23 28.32 -4.39
CA GLY A 79 -25.90 27.62 -5.48
C GLY A 79 -24.93 27.06 -6.52
N VAL A 80 -25.41 26.20 -7.41
CA VAL A 80 -24.56 25.45 -8.36
C VAL A 80 -23.87 26.33 -9.44
N GLY A 81 -24.26 27.60 -9.58
CA GLY A 81 -23.72 28.51 -10.59
C GLY A 81 -22.21 28.78 -10.44
N GLU A 82 -21.73 28.94 -9.21
CA GLU A 82 -20.29 29.15 -8.93
C GLU A 82 -19.44 27.90 -9.22
N ILE A 83 -20.03 26.70 -9.08
CA ILE A 83 -19.40 25.44 -9.47
C ILE A 83 -19.35 25.34 -11.01
N LYS A 84 -20.47 25.56 -11.70
CA LYS A 84 -20.56 25.46 -13.18
C LYS A 84 -19.57 26.39 -13.91
N GLN A 85 -19.16 27.50 -13.29
CA GLN A 85 -18.22 28.46 -13.86
C GLN A 85 -16.74 28.17 -13.54
N HIS A 86 -16.44 27.18 -12.68
CA HIS A 86 -15.08 26.92 -12.24
C HIS A 86 -14.19 26.41 -13.39
N GLN A 87 -12.94 26.90 -13.46
CA GLN A 87 -12.05 26.69 -14.61
C GLN A 87 -11.69 25.22 -14.87
N PHE A 88 -11.83 24.34 -13.86
CA PHE A 88 -11.63 22.89 -14.00
C PHE A 88 -12.57 22.25 -15.04
N PHE A 89 -13.82 22.73 -15.17
CA PHE A 89 -14.81 22.16 -16.08
C PHE A 89 -14.72 22.68 -17.53
N ARG A 90 -13.73 23.55 -17.83
CA ARG A 90 -13.52 24.06 -19.19
C ARG A 90 -12.88 22.99 -20.06
N ASN A 91 -13.63 22.53 -21.05
CA ASN A 91 -13.28 21.49 -21.99
C ASN A 91 -13.87 21.82 -23.37
N ASP A 92 -13.56 21.01 -24.38
CA ASP A 92 -13.99 21.15 -25.77
C ASP A 92 -14.95 20.04 -26.25
N GLN A 93 -15.34 19.13 -25.37
CA GLN A 93 -16.13 17.93 -25.66
C GLN A 93 -17.62 18.08 -25.30
N TRP A 94 -17.93 18.76 -24.19
CA TRP A 94 -19.28 18.86 -23.64
C TRP A 94 -19.54 20.20 -22.94
N ASP A 95 -20.81 20.59 -22.89
CA ASP A 95 -21.34 21.67 -22.08
C ASP A 95 -22.33 21.14 -21.02
N TRP A 96 -22.77 22.03 -20.13
CA TRP A 96 -23.59 21.66 -18.98
C TRP A 96 -25.02 21.19 -19.31
N ASP A 97 -25.47 21.37 -20.55
CA ASP A 97 -26.82 21.04 -20.99
C ASP A 97 -26.82 19.83 -21.96
N ASN A 98 -25.66 19.51 -22.57
CA ASN A 98 -25.44 18.38 -23.47
C ASN A 98 -24.60 17.21 -22.89
N ILE A 99 -24.04 17.33 -21.68
CA ILE A 99 -23.14 16.32 -21.08
C ILE A 99 -23.74 14.90 -21.00
N ARG A 100 -25.06 14.75 -20.91
CA ARG A 100 -25.75 13.44 -20.85
C ARG A 100 -25.99 12.80 -22.21
N GLN A 101 -25.70 13.51 -23.29
CA GLN A 101 -25.93 13.11 -24.69
C GLN A 101 -24.62 12.85 -25.44
N ASN A 102 -23.48 13.21 -24.83
CA ASN A 102 -22.15 12.87 -25.31
C ASN A 102 -21.75 11.43 -24.96
N VAL A 103 -20.75 10.91 -25.67
CA VAL A 103 -20.19 9.58 -25.40
C VAL A 103 -19.44 9.63 -24.05
N PRO A 104 -19.73 8.73 -23.09
CA PRO A 104 -19.02 8.72 -21.81
C PRO A 104 -17.59 8.17 -21.96
N PRO A 105 -16.67 8.45 -21.00
CA PRO A 105 -15.29 7.97 -21.05
C PRO A 105 -15.14 6.44 -21.11
N VAL A 106 -16.12 5.71 -20.56
CA VAL A 106 -16.25 4.25 -20.65
C VAL A 106 -17.68 3.94 -21.05
N VAL A 107 -17.84 3.12 -22.10
CA VAL A 107 -19.11 2.50 -22.50
C VAL A 107 -19.04 1.03 -22.10
N PRO A 108 -19.88 0.53 -21.19
CA PRO A 108 -19.91 -0.89 -20.83
C PRO A 108 -20.29 -1.77 -22.04
N ASP A 109 -19.55 -2.85 -22.26
CA ASP A 109 -19.89 -3.90 -23.23
C ASP A 109 -20.78 -4.94 -22.53
N LEU A 110 -22.07 -4.99 -22.89
CA LEU A 110 -23.10 -5.80 -22.23
C LEU A 110 -23.59 -6.89 -23.18
N ARG A 111 -23.64 -8.13 -22.68
CA ARG A 111 -23.98 -9.33 -23.47
C ARG A 111 -25.49 -9.57 -23.57
N SER A 112 -26.25 -9.07 -22.59
CA SER A 112 -27.69 -9.26 -22.43
C SER A 112 -28.27 -8.14 -21.56
N ASP A 113 -29.60 -8.12 -21.40
CA ASP A 113 -30.33 -7.20 -20.53
C ASP A 113 -30.28 -7.57 -19.03
N ASP A 114 -29.80 -8.78 -18.71
CA ASP A 114 -29.51 -9.29 -17.36
C ASP A 114 -28.01 -9.37 -17.02
N ASP A 115 -27.13 -8.76 -17.82
CA ASP A 115 -25.67 -8.79 -17.64
C ASP A 115 -25.22 -8.02 -16.38
N THR A 116 -24.78 -8.75 -15.34
CA THR A 116 -24.27 -8.19 -14.09
C THR A 116 -22.74 -8.07 -14.02
N SER A 117 -22.00 -8.23 -15.12
CA SER A 117 -20.52 -8.32 -15.13
C SER A 117 -19.77 -7.06 -14.64
N ASN A 118 -20.48 -5.96 -14.43
CA ASN A 118 -19.94 -4.70 -13.88
C ASN A 118 -20.21 -4.56 -12.37
N PHE A 119 -20.64 -5.64 -11.70
CA PHE A 119 -20.87 -5.74 -10.26
C PHE A 119 -20.12 -6.94 -9.68
N ASP A 120 -19.64 -6.82 -8.45
CA ASP A 120 -18.97 -7.93 -7.75
C ASP A 120 -19.97 -9.03 -7.31
N ASP A 121 -19.51 -10.29 -7.30
CA ASP A 121 -20.26 -11.41 -6.72
C ASP A 121 -20.44 -11.22 -5.21
N ILE A 122 -21.68 -10.97 -4.78
CA ILE A 122 -22.01 -10.83 -3.35
C ILE A 122 -22.02 -12.22 -2.70
N GLU A 123 -21.10 -12.45 -1.75
CA GLU A 123 -21.15 -13.67 -0.93
C GLU A 123 -22.47 -13.74 -0.16
N LYS A 124 -23.15 -14.88 -0.25
CA LYS A 124 -24.41 -15.10 0.45
C LYS A 124 -24.13 -15.21 1.94
N ASP A 125 -24.73 -14.33 2.73
CA ASP A 125 -24.75 -14.46 4.19
C ASP A 125 -25.43 -15.79 4.59
N GLU A 126 -24.74 -16.57 5.43
CA GLU A 126 -25.24 -17.82 6.01
C GLU A 126 -25.94 -17.61 7.36
N SER A 127 -26.05 -16.35 7.83
CA SER A 127 -26.84 -16.02 9.01
C SER A 127 -28.32 -16.43 8.83
N PRO A 128 -28.98 -16.94 9.88
CA PRO A 128 -30.38 -17.33 9.79
C PRO A 128 -31.28 -16.08 9.67
N GLU A 129 -32.17 -16.08 8.68
CA GLU A 129 -33.06 -14.95 8.38
C GLU A 129 -33.79 -14.42 9.65
N GLU A 130 -33.48 -13.18 10.04
CA GLU A 130 -34.11 -12.55 11.20
C GLU A 130 -35.59 -12.27 10.93
N THR A 131 -36.47 -12.98 11.65
CA THR A 131 -37.92 -12.80 11.59
C THR A 131 -38.46 -12.13 12.85
N PHE A 132 -39.52 -11.34 12.72
CA PHE A 132 -40.15 -10.72 13.87
C PHE A 132 -40.64 -11.78 14.88
N PRO A 133 -40.29 -11.68 16.17
CA PRO A 133 -40.72 -12.64 17.17
C PRO A 133 -42.24 -12.58 17.36
N VAL A 134 -42.89 -13.74 17.56
CA VAL A 134 -44.34 -13.85 17.75
C VAL A 134 -44.79 -12.97 18.94
N PRO A 135 -45.55 -11.89 18.69
CA PRO A 135 -45.78 -10.89 19.72
C PRO A 135 -46.92 -11.30 20.66
N LYS A 136 -46.73 -11.10 21.97
CA LYS A 136 -47.70 -11.44 23.02
C LYS A 136 -48.90 -10.47 23.12
N ALA A 137 -48.86 -9.39 22.35
CA ALA A 137 -49.88 -8.35 22.24
C ALA A 137 -49.77 -7.69 20.85
N TYR A 138 -50.64 -6.74 20.52
CA TYR A 138 -50.53 -5.99 19.26
C TYR A 138 -49.24 -5.14 19.23
N ALA A 139 -48.32 -5.47 18.32
CA ALA A 139 -47.03 -4.80 18.19
C ALA A 139 -46.96 -3.75 17.05
N GLY A 140 -47.89 -3.80 16.09
CA GLY A 140 -47.99 -2.79 15.02
C GLY A 140 -46.88 -2.80 13.96
N ASN A 141 -46.02 -3.83 13.91
CA ASN A 141 -44.80 -3.90 13.08
C ASN A 141 -44.99 -3.53 11.60
N HIS A 142 -46.18 -3.76 11.03
CA HIS A 142 -46.47 -3.47 9.61
C HIS A 142 -47.11 -2.10 9.36
N LEU A 143 -47.49 -1.34 10.40
CA LEU A 143 -48.06 0.01 10.24
C LEU A 143 -47.13 0.98 9.47
N PRO A 144 -45.79 0.98 9.65
CA PRO A 144 -44.90 1.88 8.90
C PRO A 144 -44.89 1.66 7.37
N PHE A 145 -45.40 0.53 6.88
CA PHE A 145 -45.41 0.19 5.46
C PHE A 145 -46.78 0.39 4.78
N ILE A 146 -47.77 0.92 5.51
CA ILE A 146 -49.07 1.28 4.92
C ILE A 146 -48.87 2.41 3.91
N GLY A 147 -49.29 2.16 2.66
CA GLY A 147 -49.09 3.08 1.53
C GLY A 147 -47.78 2.88 0.76
N PHE A 148 -46.94 1.89 1.11
CA PHE A 148 -45.73 1.55 0.35
C PHE A 148 -46.03 0.97 -1.04
N THR A 149 -47.18 0.28 -1.20
CA THR A 149 -47.58 -0.33 -2.47
C THR A 149 -47.87 0.72 -3.54
N TYR A 150 -47.03 0.76 -4.58
CA TYR A 150 -47.19 1.63 -5.74
C TYR A 150 -47.34 0.78 -7.03
N ASN A 151 -48.30 1.14 -7.89
CA ASN A 151 -48.46 0.56 -9.23
C ASN A 151 -48.89 1.67 -10.21
N ARG A 152 -48.25 1.69 -11.38
CA ARG A 152 -48.36 2.73 -12.41
C ARG A 152 -49.66 2.68 -13.24
N GLU A 153 -50.32 1.54 -13.32
CA GLU A 153 -51.37 1.25 -14.32
C GLU A 153 -52.78 1.63 -13.86
N TYR A 154 -53.01 1.70 -12.54
CA TYR A 154 -54.34 1.98 -11.94
C TYR A 154 -54.94 3.35 -12.29
N GLN A 155 -54.22 4.21 -13.01
CA GLN A 155 -54.76 5.48 -13.53
C GLN A 155 -55.70 5.29 -14.74
N LEU A 156 -55.65 4.15 -15.44
CA LEU A 156 -56.33 3.96 -16.73
C LEU A 156 -57.79 3.47 -16.65
N LEU A 157 -58.20 2.85 -15.54
CA LEU A 157 -59.49 2.14 -15.40
C LEU A 157 -60.68 3.04 -15.01
N SER A 158 -60.81 4.23 -15.62
CA SER A 158 -61.72 5.30 -15.16
C SER A 158 -62.80 5.72 -16.18
N LYS A 159 -63.22 4.83 -17.10
CA LYS A 159 -64.28 5.09 -18.11
C LYS A 159 -65.08 3.82 -18.46
N ASP A 160 -66.42 3.93 -18.48
CA ASP A 160 -67.41 2.84 -18.69
C ASP A 160 -68.31 3.09 -19.92
N ASP A 161 -68.97 2.04 -20.49
CA ASP A 161 -70.28 2.09 -21.22
C ASP A 161 -70.77 0.70 -21.75
N ALA A 162 -72.08 0.34 -21.64
CA ALA A 162 -72.72 -0.87 -22.27
C ALA A 162 -74.30 -0.98 -22.19
N PRO A 163 -75.05 -1.50 -23.22
CA PRO A 163 -76.52 -1.78 -23.18
C PRO A 163 -77.05 -3.15 -23.78
N SER A 164 -78.40 -3.40 -23.87
CA SER A 164 -79.07 -4.74 -24.14
C SER A 164 -80.43 -4.79 -24.97
N PRO A 165 -81.05 -5.98 -25.33
CA PRO A 165 -82.22 -6.19 -26.27
C PRO A 165 -83.43 -7.14 -25.83
N ASP A 166 -84.48 -7.44 -26.69
CA ASP A 166 -85.77 -8.18 -26.33
C ASP A 166 -86.62 -9.02 -27.43
N GLU A 167 -87.96 -9.30 -27.29
CA GLU A 167 -88.78 -10.61 -27.48
C GLU A 167 -89.87 -10.96 -28.63
N SER A 168 -90.29 -12.27 -28.71
CA SER A 168 -91.54 -13.17 -28.98
C SER A 168 -92.81 -13.04 -29.95
N ALA A 169 -93.59 -14.18 -30.22
CA ALA A 169 -95.02 -14.32 -30.79
C ALA A 169 -95.73 -15.78 -30.87
N LYS A 170 -97.07 -15.97 -31.23
CA LYS A 170 -97.95 -17.25 -31.28
C LYS A 170 -99.27 -17.24 -32.19
N VAL A 171 -100.09 -18.35 -32.41
CA VAL A 171 -101.64 -18.46 -32.70
C VAL A 171 -102.29 -19.90 -33.06
N THR A 172 -103.61 -20.11 -33.40
CA THR A 172 -104.50 -21.37 -33.21
C THR A 172 -105.81 -21.63 -34.09
N ARG A 173 -106.37 -22.91 -34.18
CA ARG A 173 -107.83 -23.43 -34.12
C ARG A 173 -108.82 -23.69 -35.35
N LYS A 174 -109.60 -24.83 -35.41
CA LYS A 174 -111.11 -25.03 -35.72
C LYS A 174 -111.62 -26.53 -35.76
N GLN A 175 -112.86 -26.84 -36.29
CA GLN A 175 -113.67 -28.13 -36.19
C GLN A 175 -114.94 -28.23 -37.14
N SER A 176 -115.50 -29.43 -37.49
CA SER A 176 -116.85 -29.68 -38.18
C SER A 176 -117.34 -31.19 -38.24
N VAL A 177 -118.67 -31.54 -38.41
CA VAL A 177 -119.29 -32.94 -38.46
C VAL A 177 -120.74 -33.08 -39.10
N HIS A 178 -121.11 -34.17 -39.84
CA HIS A 178 -122.50 -34.68 -40.24
C HIS A 178 -122.49 -36.07 -41.00
N GLY A 179 -123.54 -36.88 -41.35
CA GLY A 179 -124.97 -37.06 -40.89
C GLY A 179 -126.04 -37.77 -41.85
N GLY A 180 -126.42 -39.07 -41.67
CA GLY A 180 -127.71 -39.78 -42.06
C GLY A 180 -127.97 -40.37 -43.50
N HIS A 181 -129.08 -41.08 -43.92
CA HIS A 181 -130.06 -42.11 -43.37
C HIS A 181 -131.19 -42.60 -44.39
N ASP A 182 -131.55 -43.92 -44.55
CA ASP A 182 -132.85 -44.49 -45.12
C ASP A 182 -133.08 -46.03 -44.84
N ALA A 183 -134.28 -46.62 -45.09
CA ALA A 183 -134.89 -47.64 -44.21
C ALA A 183 -135.50 -48.98 -44.77
N LYS A 184 -135.25 -49.46 -46.00
CA LYS A 184 -135.67 -50.85 -46.41
C LYS A 184 -134.66 -51.65 -47.22
N GLN A 185 -133.77 -50.92 -47.88
CA GLN A 185 -132.39 -51.32 -48.07
C GLN A 185 -131.78 -51.85 -46.74
N LEU A 186 -132.23 -51.31 -45.59
CA LEU A 186 -131.88 -51.69 -44.21
C LEU A 186 -131.68 -53.18 -43.94
N ALA A 187 -132.48 -54.11 -44.48
CA ALA A 187 -132.36 -55.52 -44.08
C ALA A 187 -131.18 -56.26 -44.76
N MET A 188 -130.92 -55.98 -46.04
CA MET A 188 -129.70 -56.47 -46.71
C MET A 188 -128.49 -55.63 -46.30
N LEU A 189 -128.70 -54.31 -46.15
CA LEU A 189 -127.75 -53.45 -45.46
C LEU A 189 -127.56 -53.88 -44.00
N GLU A 190 -128.37 -54.68 -43.33
CA GLU A 190 -128.14 -55.02 -41.91
C GLU A 190 -127.09 -56.12 -41.79
N ASP A 191 -127.11 -57.11 -42.69
CA ASP A 191 -126.04 -58.11 -42.85
C ASP A 191 -124.79 -57.49 -43.49
N GLU A 192 -124.96 -56.61 -44.48
CA GLU A 192 -123.83 -55.91 -45.13
C GLU A 192 -123.19 -54.89 -44.18
N LEU A 193 -123.97 -54.14 -43.39
CA LEU A 193 -123.54 -53.28 -42.27
C LEU A 193 -123.02 -54.10 -41.09
N PHE A 194 -123.46 -55.34 -40.87
CA PHE A 194 -122.86 -56.20 -39.86
C PHE A 194 -121.44 -56.62 -40.28
N LYS A 195 -121.24 -56.94 -41.55
CA LYS A 195 -119.92 -57.22 -42.16
C LYS A 195 -119.04 -55.96 -42.22
N GLU A 196 -119.60 -54.83 -42.64
CA GLU A 196 -118.97 -53.50 -42.58
C GLU A 196 -118.60 -53.13 -41.14
N ARG A 197 -119.49 -53.37 -40.16
CA ARG A 197 -119.20 -53.15 -38.73
C ARG A 197 -118.07 -54.04 -38.25
N HIS A 198 -118.10 -55.36 -38.51
CA HIS A 198 -116.99 -56.25 -38.14
C HIS A 198 -115.66 -55.86 -38.81
N SER A 199 -115.70 -55.49 -40.08
CA SER A 199 -114.52 -55.01 -40.83
C SER A 199 -113.99 -53.70 -40.24
N LYS A 200 -114.86 -52.72 -40.04
CA LYS A 200 -114.58 -51.41 -39.44
C LYS A 200 -114.11 -51.53 -38.00
N GLU A 201 -114.66 -52.45 -37.21
CA GLU A 201 -114.27 -52.73 -35.83
C GLU A 201 -112.87 -53.39 -35.80
N SER A 202 -112.58 -54.33 -36.72
CA SER A 202 -111.22 -54.84 -36.92
C SER A 202 -110.22 -53.75 -37.38
N VAL A 203 -110.64 -52.83 -38.23
CA VAL A 203 -109.80 -51.70 -38.69
C VAL A 203 -109.61 -50.66 -37.58
N LEU A 204 -110.64 -50.35 -36.79
CA LEU A 204 -110.55 -49.47 -35.63
C LEU A 204 -109.66 -50.07 -34.54
N GLN A 205 -109.78 -51.36 -34.28
CA GLN A 205 -108.89 -52.07 -33.36
C GLN A 205 -107.43 -51.96 -33.82
N LYS A 206 -107.12 -52.26 -35.08
CA LYS A 206 -105.77 -52.11 -35.65
C LYS A 206 -105.27 -50.66 -35.61
N LEU A 207 -106.17 -49.68 -35.76
CA LEU A 207 -105.84 -48.26 -35.70
C LEU A 207 -105.54 -47.79 -34.26
N ASP A 208 -106.23 -48.36 -33.26
CA ASP A 208 -105.95 -48.11 -31.84
C ASP A 208 -104.72 -48.89 -31.33
N GLU A 209 -104.43 -50.06 -31.91
CA GLU A 209 -103.17 -50.78 -31.72
C GLU A 209 -102.00 -49.94 -32.28
N MET A 210 -102.06 -49.49 -33.54
CA MET A 210 -101.04 -48.59 -34.11
C MET A 210 -100.92 -47.26 -33.35
N ARG A 211 -102.02 -46.68 -32.83
CA ARG A 211 -101.93 -45.48 -31.99
C ARG A 211 -101.14 -45.74 -30.71
N ARG A 212 -101.44 -46.83 -29.99
CA ARG A 212 -100.71 -47.20 -28.77
C ARG A 212 -99.24 -47.47 -29.03
N ASP A 213 -98.90 -48.07 -30.16
CA ASP A 213 -97.51 -48.35 -30.51
C ASP A 213 -96.76 -47.06 -30.92
N TYR A 214 -97.39 -46.16 -31.68
CA TYR A 214 -96.86 -44.83 -31.96
C TYR A 214 -96.69 -43.96 -30.70
N GLU A 215 -97.62 -44.05 -29.74
CA GLU A 215 -97.53 -43.37 -28.44
C GLU A 215 -96.35 -43.91 -27.61
N LYS A 216 -96.12 -45.24 -27.58
CA LYS A 216 -94.93 -45.84 -26.96
C LYS A 216 -93.65 -45.37 -27.63
N GLU A 217 -93.55 -45.48 -28.95
CA GLU A 217 -92.36 -45.10 -29.73
C GLU A 217 -92.03 -43.60 -29.55
N THR A 218 -93.05 -42.75 -29.48
CA THR A 218 -92.89 -41.31 -29.19
C THR A 218 -92.38 -41.06 -27.76
N ALA A 219 -92.88 -41.81 -26.77
CA ALA A 219 -92.43 -41.72 -25.38
C ALA A 219 -91.00 -42.27 -25.18
N GLU A 220 -90.66 -43.37 -25.84
CA GLU A 220 -89.31 -43.95 -25.85
C GLU A 220 -88.31 -43.01 -26.52
N LYS A 221 -88.67 -42.43 -27.67
CA LYS A 221 -87.87 -41.39 -28.34
C LYS A 221 -87.63 -40.16 -27.44
N ALA A 222 -88.65 -39.71 -26.70
CA ALA A 222 -88.49 -38.60 -25.76
C ALA A 222 -87.57 -38.97 -24.57
N SER A 223 -87.66 -40.20 -24.07
CA SER A 223 -86.77 -40.74 -23.03
C SER A 223 -85.31 -40.78 -23.51
N LEU A 224 -85.06 -41.35 -24.69
CA LEU A 224 -83.74 -41.41 -25.32
C LEU A 224 -83.18 -40.02 -25.60
N GLN A 225 -84.00 -39.08 -26.08
CA GLN A 225 -83.57 -37.70 -26.33
C GLN A 225 -83.13 -36.99 -25.03
N ASN A 226 -83.83 -37.21 -23.91
CA ASN A 226 -83.41 -36.71 -22.59
C ASN A 226 -82.08 -37.34 -22.14
N GLN A 227 -81.92 -38.66 -22.30
CA GLN A 227 -80.67 -39.35 -22.00
C GLN A 227 -79.50 -38.88 -22.88
N CYS A 228 -79.73 -38.55 -24.16
CA CYS A 228 -78.71 -37.95 -25.01
C CYS A 228 -78.27 -36.58 -24.47
N MET A 229 -79.20 -35.67 -24.15
CA MET A 229 -78.86 -34.35 -23.60
C MET A 229 -78.14 -34.43 -22.25
N GLU A 230 -78.51 -35.38 -21.39
CA GLU A 230 -77.83 -35.63 -20.11
C GLU A 230 -76.40 -36.17 -20.31
N ASN A 231 -76.22 -37.12 -21.24
CA ASN A 231 -74.89 -37.63 -21.59
C ASN A 231 -74.01 -36.57 -22.26
N GLU A 232 -74.55 -35.72 -23.14
CA GLU A 232 -73.84 -34.59 -23.73
C GLU A 232 -73.35 -33.60 -22.65
N ARG A 233 -74.21 -33.30 -21.66
CA ARG A 233 -73.84 -32.48 -20.50
C ARG A 233 -72.73 -33.12 -19.67
N ASN A 234 -72.83 -34.42 -19.38
CA ASN A 234 -71.81 -35.14 -18.60
C ASN A 234 -70.46 -35.19 -19.35
N VAL A 235 -70.48 -35.39 -20.67
CA VAL A 235 -69.28 -35.34 -21.53
C VAL A 235 -68.72 -33.92 -21.67
N ALA A 236 -69.54 -32.88 -21.54
CA ALA A 236 -69.06 -31.50 -21.46
C ALA A 236 -68.34 -31.20 -20.13
N LEU A 237 -68.90 -31.65 -19.00
CA LEU A 237 -68.29 -31.52 -17.67
C LEU A 237 -66.94 -32.27 -17.61
N ILE A 238 -66.90 -33.54 -18.00
CA ILE A 238 -65.65 -34.34 -18.01
C ILE A 238 -64.58 -33.69 -18.90
N ARG A 239 -64.97 -33.05 -20.02
CA ARG A 239 -64.02 -32.30 -20.88
C ARG A 239 -63.58 -30.95 -20.32
N HIS A 240 -64.33 -30.35 -19.40
CA HIS A 240 -63.87 -29.21 -18.61
C HIS A 240 -62.85 -29.67 -17.57
N ASP A 241 -63.22 -30.67 -16.77
CA ASP A 241 -62.42 -31.10 -15.61
C ASP A 241 -61.09 -31.73 -16.04
N LEU A 242 -61.06 -32.45 -17.15
CA LEU A 242 -59.83 -32.96 -17.76
C LEU A 242 -58.88 -31.82 -18.16
N LYS A 243 -59.39 -30.70 -18.71
CA LYS A 243 -58.57 -29.52 -19.03
C LYS A 243 -58.06 -28.81 -17.77
N GLU A 244 -58.86 -28.76 -16.71
CA GLU A 244 -58.43 -28.15 -15.44
C GLU A 244 -57.35 -28.99 -14.76
N ILE A 245 -57.48 -30.32 -14.77
CA ILE A 245 -56.47 -31.26 -14.29
C ILE A 245 -55.20 -31.17 -15.14
N GLN A 246 -55.32 -31.12 -16.48
CA GLN A 246 -54.17 -30.93 -17.37
C GLN A 246 -53.42 -29.64 -17.04
N ARG A 247 -54.12 -28.49 -16.93
CA ARG A 247 -53.47 -27.22 -16.59
C ARG A 247 -52.76 -27.26 -15.23
N LYS A 248 -53.29 -28.01 -14.26
CA LYS A 248 -52.62 -28.23 -12.96
C LYS A 248 -51.38 -29.11 -13.10
N TYR A 249 -51.46 -30.19 -13.89
CA TYR A 249 -50.32 -31.06 -14.19
C TYR A 249 -49.18 -30.29 -14.87
N ASP A 250 -49.49 -29.50 -15.90
CA ASP A 250 -48.53 -28.66 -16.61
C ASP A 250 -47.83 -27.67 -15.63
N GLN A 251 -48.61 -27.03 -14.75
CA GLN A 251 -48.09 -26.13 -13.71
C GLN A 251 -47.19 -26.81 -12.67
N GLU A 252 -47.47 -28.06 -12.27
CA GLU A 252 -46.55 -28.81 -11.40
C GLU A 252 -45.31 -29.31 -12.14
N CYS A 253 -45.42 -29.61 -13.43
CA CYS A 253 -44.27 -29.95 -14.28
C CYS A 253 -43.30 -28.76 -14.41
N ASP A 254 -43.81 -27.56 -14.67
CA ASP A 254 -43.01 -26.33 -14.72
C ASP A 254 -42.30 -26.05 -13.39
N LYS A 255 -43.00 -26.19 -12.25
CA LYS A 255 -42.39 -26.05 -10.91
C LYS A 255 -41.30 -27.10 -10.66
N HIS A 256 -41.52 -28.34 -11.10
CA HIS A 256 -40.54 -29.41 -10.94
C HIS A 256 -39.27 -29.12 -11.75
N ASN A 257 -39.42 -28.69 -13.02
CA ASN A 257 -38.30 -28.30 -13.88
C ASN A 257 -37.54 -27.08 -13.31
N GLN A 258 -38.25 -26.05 -12.82
CA GLN A 258 -37.61 -24.92 -12.11
C GLN A 258 -36.85 -25.35 -10.86
N THR A 259 -37.33 -26.37 -10.14
CA THR A 259 -36.67 -26.91 -8.95
C THR A 259 -35.42 -27.71 -9.31
N ILE A 260 -35.46 -28.50 -10.41
CA ILE A 260 -34.28 -29.21 -10.94
C ILE A 260 -33.20 -28.22 -11.38
N ASN A 261 -33.56 -27.17 -12.11
CA ASN A 261 -32.58 -26.17 -12.57
C ASN A 261 -31.89 -25.47 -11.38
N ARG A 262 -32.68 -25.05 -10.37
CA ARG A 262 -32.12 -24.48 -9.13
C ARG A 262 -31.21 -25.46 -8.38
N LEU A 263 -31.56 -26.74 -8.34
CA LEU A 263 -30.70 -27.77 -7.75
C LEU A 263 -29.36 -27.84 -8.49
N GLN A 264 -29.38 -27.96 -9.82
CA GLN A 264 -28.17 -28.01 -10.65
C GLN A 264 -27.30 -26.74 -10.50
N GLU A 265 -27.90 -25.55 -10.43
CA GLU A 265 -27.19 -24.31 -10.11
C GLU A 265 -26.51 -24.36 -8.74
N THR A 266 -27.18 -24.88 -7.71
CA THR A 266 -26.58 -25.02 -6.37
C THR A 266 -25.48 -26.08 -6.32
N GLU A 267 -25.61 -27.17 -7.06
CA GLU A 267 -24.56 -28.19 -7.19
C GLU A 267 -23.31 -27.62 -7.91
N GLN A 268 -23.49 -26.83 -8.97
CA GLN A 268 -22.39 -26.15 -9.66
C GLN A 268 -21.71 -25.10 -8.76
N LYS A 269 -22.48 -24.30 -8.02
CA LYS A 269 -21.96 -23.30 -7.05
C LYS A 269 -21.22 -23.96 -5.88
N LEU A 270 -21.69 -25.13 -5.42
CA LEU A 270 -21.00 -25.91 -4.39
C LEU A 270 -19.69 -26.52 -4.93
N ALA A 271 -19.71 -27.06 -6.15
CA ALA A 271 -18.53 -27.63 -6.81
C ALA A 271 -17.45 -26.56 -7.08
N SER A 272 -17.83 -25.35 -7.51
CA SER A 272 -16.88 -24.25 -7.69
C SER A 272 -16.28 -23.81 -6.35
N LYS A 273 -17.10 -23.56 -5.32
CA LYS A 273 -16.60 -23.18 -3.99
C LYS A 273 -15.68 -24.23 -3.37
N LEU A 274 -15.97 -25.53 -3.55
CA LEU A 274 -15.07 -26.62 -3.15
C LEU A 274 -13.73 -26.58 -3.90
N SER A 275 -13.74 -26.33 -5.22
CA SER A 275 -12.52 -26.17 -6.02
C SER A 275 -11.70 -24.96 -5.57
N THR A 276 -12.35 -23.81 -5.29
CA THR A 276 -11.67 -22.60 -4.78
C THR A 276 -11.08 -22.83 -3.38
N LEU A 277 -11.79 -23.53 -2.48
CA LEU A 277 -11.27 -23.90 -1.16
C LEU A 277 -10.06 -24.84 -1.26
N GLN A 278 -10.10 -25.80 -2.18
CA GLN A 278 -8.95 -26.66 -2.45
C GLN A 278 -7.75 -25.86 -2.97
N GLN A 279 -7.98 -24.91 -3.88
CA GLN A 279 -6.94 -23.98 -4.37
C GLN A 279 -6.37 -23.11 -3.24
N TYR A 280 -7.21 -22.49 -2.40
CA TYR A 280 -6.75 -21.71 -1.24
C TYR A 280 -5.91 -22.55 -0.27
N SER A 281 -6.30 -23.80 -0.01
CA SER A 281 -5.52 -24.69 0.88
C SER A 281 -4.13 -25.02 0.30
N ALA A 282 -4.03 -25.23 -1.02
CA ALA A 282 -2.76 -25.47 -1.71
C ALA A 282 -1.87 -24.22 -1.74
N THR A 283 -2.44 -23.04 -2.03
CA THR A 283 -1.72 -21.77 -1.97
C THR A 283 -1.25 -21.45 -0.55
N SER A 284 -2.08 -21.69 0.47
CA SER A 284 -1.73 -21.52 1.88
C SER A 284 -0.54 -22.40 2.29
N ALA A 285 -0.54 -23.67 1.88
CA ALA A 285 0.59 -24.58 2.10
C ALA A 285 1.88 -24.05 1.46
N GLN A 286 1.83 -23.58 0.20
CA GLN A 286 2.98 -22.98 -0.48
C GLN A 286 3.47 -21.68 0.18
N THR A 287 2.56 -20.83 0.69
CA THR A 287 2.98 -19.63 1.43
C THR A 287 3.64 -19.98 2.76
N ASN A 288 3.15 -21.00 3.47
CA ASN A 288 3.73 -21.45 4.73
C ASN A 288 5.13 -22.07 4.53
N GLU A 289 5.32 -22.87 3.48
CA GLU A 289 6.64 -23.38 3.09
C GLU A 289 7.61 -22.23 2.74
N ARG A 290 7.14 -21.21 2.00
CA ARG A 290 7.96 -20.05 1.66
C ARG A 290 8.30 -19.18 2.87
N VAL A 291 7.40 -19.04 3.84
CA VAL A 291 7.67 -18.38 5.13
C VAL A 291 8.75 -19.15 5.90
N PHE A 292 8.60 -20.47 6.06
CA PHE A 292 9.58 -21.31 6.75
C PHE A 292 10.99 -21.22 6.11
N LEU A 293 11.07 -21.20 4.78
CA LEU A 293 12.34 -21.02 4.06
C LEU A 293 12.96 -19.63 4.30
N LEU A 294 12.15 -18.57 4.34
CA LEU A 294 12.61 -17.21 4.65
C LEU A 294 13.03 -17.05 6.12
N GLU A 295 12.29 -17.66 7.06
CA GLU A 295 12.65 -17.70 8.48
C GLU A 295 13.99 -18.40 8.71
N LYS A 296 14.23 -19.52 8.00
CA LYS A 296 15.52 -20.20 8.01
C LYS A 296 16.65 -19.31 7.46
N GLN A 297 16.45 -18.70 6.29
CA GLN A 297 17.44 -17.78 5.71
C GLN A 297 17.76 -16.60 6.65
N LEU A 298 16.74 -16.08 7.36
CA LEU A 298 16.92 -15.04 8.38
C LEU A 298 17.63 -15.54 9.65
N ALA A 299 17.59 -16.84 9.96
CA ALA A 299 18.39 -17.43 11.03
C ALA A 299 19.85 -17.60 10.59
N ASP A 300 20.08 -18.20 9.42
CA ASP A 300 21.41 -18.43 8.83
C ASP A 300 22.19 -17.09 8.74
N VAL A 301 21.58 -16.03 8.20
CA VAL A 301 22.19 -14.68 8.08
C VAL A 301 22.43 -14.00 9.44
N ARG A 302 21.63 -14.30 10.48
CA ARG A 302 21.86 -13.76 11.84
C ARG A 302 23.07 -14.39 12.50
N ASP A 303 23.27 -15.69 12.32
CA ASP A 303 24.47 -16.37 12.85
C ASP A 303 25.73 -15.97 12.06
N GLU A 304 25.66 -15.79 10.73
CA GLU A 304 26.75 -15.18 9.95
C GLU A 304 27.12 -13.79 10.49
N LEU A 305 26.13 -12.88 10.62
CA LEU A 305 26.33 -11.53 11.16
C LEU A 305 26.95 -11.55 12.56
N LYS A 306 26.54 -12.49 13.42
CA LYS A 306 27.09 -12.66 14.76
C LYS A 306 28.55 -13.12 14.72
N THR A 307 28.90 -14.08 13.86
CA THR A 307 30.31 -14.50 13.71
C THR A 307 31.19 -13.37 13.20
N GLU A 308 30.67 -12.51 12.31
CA GLU A 308 31.42 -11.35 11.81
C GLU A 308 31.50 -10.19 12.80
N GLN A 309 30.54 -10.08 13.74
CA GLN A 309 30.69 -9.20 14.90
C GLN A 309 31.82 -9.71 15.84
N ASP A 310 31.92 -11.02 16.04
CA ASP A 310 32.97 -11.65 16.85
C ASP A 310 34.37 -11.56 16.19
N THR A 311 34.50 -11.60 14.86
CA THR A 311 35.78 -11.34 14.16
C THR A 311 36.15 -9.86 14.26
N ASN A 312 35.21 -8.95 13.99
CA ASN A 312 35.40 -7.50 14.08
C ASN A 312 35.85 -7.06 15.50
N ALA A 313 35.26 -7.64 16.54
CA ALA A 313 35.68 -7.42 17.93
C ALA A 313 37.13 -7.87 18.21
N LYS A 314 37.55 -9.02 17.68
CA LYS A 314 38.94 -9.51 17.77
C LYS A 314 39.91 -8.59 17.03
N TYR A 315 39.56 -8.14 15.83
CA TYR A 315 40.38 -7.19 15.06
C TYR A 315 40.51 -5.83 15.74
N LYS A 316 39.42 -5.26 16.29
CA LYS A 316 39.46 -4.01 17.07
C LYS A 316 40.37 -4.11 18.29
N LYS A 317 40.34 -5.23 19.01
CA LYS A 317 41.27 -5.46 20.13
C LYS A 317 42.72 -5.54 19.64
N SER A 318 43.00 -6.36 18.62
CA SER A 318 44.34 -6.50 18.04
C SER A 318 44.90 -5.15 17.55
N TYR A 319 44.07 -4.32 16.92
CA TYR A 319 44.42 -2.96 16.51
C TYR A 319 44.77 -2.06 17.71
N SER A 320 43.98 -2.09 18.79
CA SER A 320 44.27 -1.35 20.03
C SER A 320 45.60 -1.79 20.67
N ASP A 321 45.83 -3.10 20.75
CA ASP A 321 47.06 -3.67 21.32
C ASP A 321 48.30 -3.31 20.47
N LEU A 322 48.16 -3.25 19.13
CA LEU A 322 49.20 -2.79 18.21
C LEU A 322 49.44 -1.28 18.30
N GLN A 323 48.38 -0.47 18.36
CA GLN A 323 48.48 0.99 18.46
C GLN A 323 49.18 1.41 19.75
N GLN A 324 48.88 0.76 20.88
CA GLN A 324 49.57 1.01 22.14
C GLN A 324 51.07 0.69 22.05
N ARG A 325 51.43 -0.43 21.40
CA ARG A 325 52.85 -0.78 21.15
C ARG A 325 53.55 0.23 20.24
N HIS A 326 52.86 0.73 19.21
CA HIS A 326 53.38 1.77 18.31
C HIS A 326 53.77 3.03 19.10
N THR A 327 52.85 3.57 19.89
CA THR A 327 53.09 4.77 20.69
C THR A 327 54.22 4.59 21.72
N SER A 328 54.34 3.41 22.36
CA SER A 328 55.48 3.13 23.25
C SER A 328 56.82 3.02 22.50
N LEU A 329 56.83 2.52 21.26
CA LEU A 329 58.01 2.48 20.40
C LEU A 329 58.41 3.88 19.90
N GLU A 330 57.44 4.73 19.54
CA GLU A 330 57.68 6.13 19.16
C GLU A 330 58.30 6.93 20.32
N GLN A 331 57.77 6.76 21.54
CA GLN A 331 58.34 7.38 22.75
C GLN A 331 59.78 6.91 22.98
N SER A 332 60.03 5.60 22.97
CA SER A 332 61.38 5.05 23.15
C SER A 332 62.35 5.48 22.05
N TYR A 333 61.88 5.67 20.81
CA TYR A 333 62.69 6.20 19.71
C TYR A 333 63.01 7.68 19.90
N GLY A 334 62.05 8.49 20.35
CA GLY A 334 62.26 9.90 20.69
C GLY A 334 63.29 10.08 21.82
N ASP A 335 63.19 9.29 22.90
CA ASP A 335 64.15 9.31 24.00
C ASP A 335 65.57 8.94 23.53
N LEU A 336 65.70 7.92 22.67
CA LEU A 336 66.98 7.53 22.06
C LEU A 336 67.54 8.63 21.15
N TYR A 337 66.69 9.30 20.37
CA TYR A 337 67.10 10.38 19.47
C TYR A 337 67.58 11.61 20.24
N MET A 338 66.87 12.02 21.30
CA MET A 338 67.30 13.09 22.20
C MET A 338 68.65 12.77 22.84
N LYS A 339 68.81 11.55 23.36
CA LYS A 339 70.04 11.08 24.01
C LYS A 339 71.22 10.96 23.04
N PHE A 340 70.97 10.65 21.77
CA PHE A 340 71.97 10.72 20.71
C PHE A 340 72.41 12.17 20.44
N GLY A 341 71.47 13.12 20.40
CA GLY A 341 71.77 14.56 20.29
C GLY A 341 72.61 15.08 21.46
N GLU A 342 72.27 14.70 22.70
CA GLU A 342 73.08 15.00 23.90
C GLU A 342 74.50 14.43 23.77
N LEU A 343 74.65 13.17 23.37
CA LEU A 343 75.96 12.54 23.18
C LEU A 343 76.78 13.24 22.09
N GLN A 344 76.16 13.65 20.99
CA GLN A 344 76.84 14.35 19.90
C GLN A 344 77.26 15.77 20.32
N SER A 345 76.42 16.50 21.08
CA SER A 345 76.80 17.79 21.66
C SER A 345 77.96 17.66 22.65
N ASN A 346 77.93 16.66 23.53
CA ASN A 346 79.00 16.38 24.48
C ASN A 346 80.31 15.94 23.78
N TYR A 347 80.21 15.22 22.66
CA TYR A 347 81.36 14.87 21.82
C TYR A 347 81.99 16.12 21.20
N SER A 348 81.21 17.00 20.56
CA SER A 348 81.71 18.25 19.98
C SER A 348 82.38 19.15 21.01
N ALA A 349 81.77 19.37 22.19
CA ALA A 349 82.38 20.14 23.26
C ALA A 349 83.67 19.51 23.81
N SER A 350 83.76 18.17 23.82
CA SER A 350 84.99 17.45 24.20
C SER A 350 86.09 17.58 23.14
N GLU A 351 85.73 17.62 21.86
CA GLU A 351 86.65 17.84 20.75
C GLU A 351 87.16 19.30 20.69
N GLU A 352 86.29 20.29 20.87
CA GLU A 352 86.71 21.70 21.01
C GLU A 352 87.70 21.86 22.16
N LYS A 353 87.43 21.24 23.31
CA LYS A 353 88.34 21.26 24.46
C LYS A 353 89.66 20.54 24.18
N ARG A 354 89.64 19.42 23.43
CA ARG A 354 90.84 18.72 22.96
C ARG A 354 91.68 19.61 22.04
N LEU A 355 91.05 20.31 21.10
CA LEU A 355 91.71 21.24 20.17
C LEU A 355 92.29 22.45 20.88
N SER A 356 91.56 23.04 21.83
CA SER A 356 92.03 24.15 22.67
C SER A 356 93.25 23.76 23.51
N LEU A 357 93.22 22.59 24.16
CA LEU A 357 94.38 22.06 24.90
C LEU A 357 95.57 21.76 23.97
N GLN A 358 95.32 21.32 22.74
CA GLN A 358 96.36 21.08 21.74
C GLN A 358 97.02 22.39 21.25
N SER A 359 96.26 23.48 21.12
CA SER A 359 96.81 24.83 20.85
C SER A 359 97.65 25.32 22.02
N ALA A 360 97.10 25.30 23.25
CA ALA A 360 97.79 25.75 24.45
C ALA A 360 99.11 24.99 24.71
N LEU A 361 99.13 23.68 24.44
CA LEU A 361 100.35 22.87 24.51
C LEU A 361 101.39 23.28 23.45
N SER A 362 100.95 23.64 22.24
CA SER A 362 101.85 24.16 21.19
C SER A 362 102.37 25.56 21.53
N GLU A 363 101.56 26.40 22.16
CA GLU A 363 101.96 27.73 22.65
C GLU A 363 102.97 27.61 23.80
N GLU A 364 102.76 26.70 24.76
CA GLU A 364 103.72 26.41 25.83
C GLU A 364 105.03 25.83 25.28
N GLN A 365 104.98 24.93 24.30
CA GLN A 365 106.18 24.41 23.61
C GLN A 365 106.95 25.51 22.87
N ASN A 366 106.25 26.41 22.17
CA ASN A 366 106.86 27.56 21.48
C ASN A 366 107.49 28.54 22.48
N ALA A 367 106.79 28.87 23.57
CA ALA A 367 107.31 29.74 24.64
C ALA A 367 108.51 29.10 25.35
N LYS A 368 108.51 27.77 25.54
CA LYS A 368 109.65 27.03 26.08
C LYS A 368 110.86 27.00 25.14
N SER A 369 110.64 26.94 23.82
CA SER A 369 111.72 27.10 22.83
C SER A 369 112.32 28.50 22.93
N GLN A 370 111.49 29.55 22.86
CA GLN A 370 111.93 30.95 22.99
C GLN A 370 112.67 31.21 24.32
N GLY A 371 112.23 30.57 25.42
CA GLY A 371 112.93 30.61 26.70
C GLY A 371 114.31 29.94 26.65
N PHE A 372 114.45 28.80 25.95
CA PHE A 372 115.72 28.12 25.74
C PHE A 372 116.67 28.94 24.84
N ASP A 373 116.14 29.55 23.77
CA ASP A 373 116.86 30.47 22.89
C ASP A 373 117.37 31.70 23.66
N HIS A 374 116.53 32.28 24.53
CA HIS A 374 116.90 33.41 25.38
C HIS A 374 117.94 33.04 26.46
N ILE A 375 117.85 31.84 27.05
CA ILE A 375 118.90 31.32 27.94
C ILE A 375 120.22 31.15 27.18
N SER A 376 120.19 30.63 25.95
CA SER A 376 121.37 30.52 25.09
C SER A 376 121.98 31.90 24.75
N GLU A 377 121.16 32.92 24.47
CA GLU A 377 121.64 34.29 24.33
C GLU A 377 122.33 34.81 25.60
N LEU A 378 121.71 34.60 26.77
CA LEU A 378 122.24 35.05 28.06
C LEU A 378 123.54 34.32 28.41
N GLU A 379 123.63 33.01 28.16
CA GLU A 379 124.87 32.25 28.29
C GLU A 379 125.97 32.78 27.38
N ASN A 380 125.67 33.11 26.11
CA ASN A 380 126.66 33.66 25.20
C ASN A 380 127.11 35.08 25.61
N LYS A 381 126.19 35.92 26.10
CA LYS A 381 126.51 37.23 26.68
C LYS A 381 127.40 37.10 27.93
N ASN A 382 127.08 36.16 28.82
CA ASN A 382 127.88 35.88 30.03
C ASN A 382 129.25 35.24 29.66
N ARG A 383 129.27 34.41 28.62
CA ARG A 383 130.41 33.99 27.78
C ARG A 383 131.40 35.14 27.58
N ASN A 384 130.92 36.14 26.84
CA ASN A 384 131.70 37.30 26.41
C ASN A 384 132.12 38.21 27.57
N ILE A 385 131.23 38.47 28.53
CA ILE A 385 131.55 39.26 29.74
C ILE A 385 132.66 38.59 30.56
N SER A 386 132.61 37.26 30.72
CA SER A 386 133.64 36.50 31.44
C SER A 386 135.00 36.62 30.76
N SER A 387 135.04 36.49 29.43
CA SER A 387 136.29 36.66 28.67
C SER A 387 136.86 38.09 28.72
N GLU A 388 136.02 39.12 28.77
CA GLU A 388 136.48 40.50 28.93
C GLU A 388 136.97 40.79 30.35
N VAL A 389 136.33 40.21 31.38
CA VAL A 389 136.83 40.25 32.77
C VAL A 389 138.18 39.55 32.90
N GLU A 390 138.38 38.42 32.22
CA GLU A 390 139.65 37.69 32.20
C GLU A 390 140.75 38.49 31.46
N ARG A 391 140.41 39.11 30.32
CA ARG A 391 141.30 40.03 29.59
C ARG A 391 141.69 41.27 30.42
N LEU A 392 140.77 41.78 31.25
CA LEU A 392 141.05 42.86 32.20
C LEU A 392 141.94 42.40 33.36
N ARG A 393 141.74 41.19 33.90
CA ARG A 393 142.62 40.58 34.91
C ARG A 393 144.05 40.36 34.38
N GLU A 394 144.19 39.91 33.15
CA GLU A 394 145.51 39.84 32.49
C GLU A 394 146.18 41.22 32.41
N LYS A 395 145.42 42.26 32.03
CA LYS A 395 145.94 43.62 31.92
C LYS A 395 146.40 44.16 33.29
N ASP A 396 145.61 43.95 34.34
CA ASP A 396 145.94 44.35 35.71
C ASP A 396 147.16 43.58 36.25
N SER A 397 147.23 42.28 36.02
CA SER A 397 148.39 41.43 36.36
C SER A 397 149.69 41.93 35.69
N ARG A 398 149.64 42.29 34.41
CA ARG A 398 150.77 42.90 33.69
C ARG A 398 151.17 44.25 34.33
N SER A 399 150.20 45.07 34.73
CA SER A 399 150.47 46.34 35.43
C SER A 399 151.06 46.15 36.84
N MET A 400 150.66 45.11 37.58
CA MET A 400 151.30 44.75 38.85
C MET A 400 152.75 44.29 38.66
N ALA A 401 153.03 43.49 37.63
CA ALA A 401 154.39 43.05 37.30
C ALA A 401 155.31 44.23 36.91
N GLU A 402 154.80 45.20 36.14
CA GLU A 402 155.52 46.45 35.83
C GLU A 402 155.84 47.25 37.11
N ASN A 403 154.87 47.40 38.02
CA ASN A 403 155.08 48.06 39.32
C ASN A 403 156.15 47.35 40.18
N GLN A 404 156.11 46.01 40.27
CA GLN A 404 157.13 45.25 41.01
C GLN A 404 158.53 45.42 40.38
N ARG A 405 158.63 45.49 39.05
CA ARG A 405 159.89 45.76 38.34
C ARG A 405 160.44 47.15 38.67
N LEU A 406 159.59 48.18 38.66
CA LEU A 406 159.97 49.55 39.04
C LEU A 406 160.41 49.64 40.50
N GLN A 407 159.71 48.96 41.40
CA GLN A 407 160.04 48.93 42.83
C GLN A 407 161.37 48.21 43.11
N GLY A 408 161.69 47.15 42.35
CA GLY A 408 163.01 46.49 42.41
C GLY A 408 164.17 47.37 41.93
N ILE A 409 163.94 48.20 40.90
CA ILE A 409 164.92 49.19 40.43
C ILE A 409 165.17 50.26 41.50
N MET A 410 164.13 50.69 42.22
CA MET A 410 164.23 51.67 43.30
C MET A 410 165.15 51.18 44.44
N VAL A 411 164.95 49.95 44.91
CA VAL A 411 165.78 49.33 45.97
C VAL A 411 167.24 49.13 45.53
N ALA A 412 167.49 48.90 44.24
CA ALA A 412 168.86 48.82 43.70
C ALA A 412 169.58 50.18 43.75
N LEU A 413 168.87 51.28 43.45
CA LEU A 413 169.39 52.64 43.55
C LEU A 413 169.65 53.05 45.01
N GLU A 414 168.77 52.68 45.95
CA GLU A 414 168.98 52.91 47.39
C GLU A 414 170.23 52.19 47.92
N LYS A 415 170.44 50.92 47.52
CA LYS A 415 171.70 50.21 47.83
C LYS A 415 172.93 50.87 47.22
N SER A 416 172.84 51.33 45.96
CA SER A 416 173.96 52.03 45.31
C SER A 416 174.30 53.35 46.01
N LYS A 417 173.31 54.06 46.58
CA LYS A 417 173.54 55.28 47.37
C LYS A 417 174.24 54.96 48.69
N ALA A 418 173.72 54.01 49.46
CA ALA A 418 174.27 53.65 50.77
C ALA A 418 175.72 53.15 50.70
N ASN A 419 176.12 52.50 49.59
CA ASN A 419 177.49 52.02 49.41
C ASN A 419 178.49 53.13 49.04
N ILE A 420 178.03 54.29 48.58
CA ILE A 420 178.88 55.47 48.29
C ILE A 420 179.04 56.35 49.55
N GLU A 421 178.03 56.35 50.44
CA GLU A 421 178.07 57.12 51.70
C GLU A 421 179.03 56.52 52.77
N LEU A 422 179.62 55.34 52.53
CA LEU A 422 180.54 54.65 53.44
C LEU A 422 182.03 54.75 53.08
N GLU A 423 182.41 55.23 51.89
CA GLU A 423 183.83 55.36 51.49
C GLU A 423 184.46 56.73 51.84
N LEU A 424 183.78 57.55 52.67
CA LEU A 424 184.10 58.98 52.81
C LEU A 424 183.97 59.59 54.23
N ASN A 425 184.12 58.78 55.30
CA ASN A 425 184.48 59.23 56.66
C ASN A 425 185.29 58.15 57.39
#